data_AF-A0A9Q0NHY9-F1
#
_entry.id   AF-A0A9Q0NHY9-F1
#
_cell.length_a   1.000
_cell.length_b   1.000
_cell.length_c   1.000
_cell.angle_alpha   90.00
_cell.angle_beta   90.00
_cell.angle_gamma   90.00
#
_symmetry.space_group_name_H-M   'P 1'
#
loop_
_entity.id
_entity.type
_entity.pdbx_description
1 polymer ?
#
loop_
_entity_poly.entity_id
_entity_poly.type
_entity_poly.pdbx_seq_one_letter_code
_entity_poly.pdbx_strand_id
1 'polypeptide(L)' 'KGKQLLKQWALSALAAIAKSSQDRFLEYYRTVMAYLNFVMTKARGESNGLLLSATILCMAAIWTGIGKDNFNDDTEQ' A
#
# COMPACT_ATOMS: atom_id res chain seq x y z
N LYS A 1 15.90 8.33 -13.59
CA LYS A 1 15.05 9.18 -12.70
C LYS A 1 13.54 8.99 -12.95
N GLY A 2 13.02 9.02 -14.19
CA GLY A 2 11.57 8.89 -14.46
C GLY A 2 10.88 7.61 -13.95
N LYS A 3 11.53 6.44 -14.03
CA LYS A 3 10.96 5.15 -13.59
C LYS A 3 10.65 5.10 -12.09
N GLN A 4 11.42 5.81 -11.27
CA GLN A 4 11.28 5.80 -9.81
C GLN A 4 10.17 6.74 -9.36
N LEU A 5 10.09 7.93 -9.98
CA LEU A 5 8.95 8.82 -9.84
C LEU A 5 7.66 8.10 -10.24
N LEU A 6 7.61 7.45 -11.41
CA LEU A 6 6.41 6.73 -11.87
C LEU A 6 5.91 5.70 -10.84
N LYS A 7 6.80 4.96 -10.19
CA LYS A 7 6.44 4.03 -9.10
C LYS A 7 5.81 4.75 -7.91
N GLN A 8 6.32 5.92 -7.53
CA GLN A 8 5.74 6.72 -6.44
C GLN A 8 4.35 7.26 -6.81
N TRP A 9 4.19 7.81 -8.01
CA TRP A 9 2.89 8.29 -8.48
C TRP A 9 1.86 7.15 -8.54
N ALA A 10 2.27 5.96 -8.98
CA ALA A 10 1.41 4.79 -8.97
C ALA A 10 0.97 4.38 -7.55
N LEU A 11 1.88 4.41 -6.57
CA LEU A 11 1.56 4.16 -5.17
C LEU A 11 0.60 5.23 -4.60
N SER A 12 0.82 6.51 -4.91
CA SER A 12 -0.09 7.58 -4.50
C SER A 12 -1.48 7.46 -5.14
N ALA A 13 -1.56 7.07 -6.42
CA ALA A 13 -2.82 6.83 -7.09
C ALA A 13 -3.57 5.63 -6.46
N LEU A 14 -2.85 4.54 -6.16
CA LEU A 14 -3.41 3.38 -5.48
C LEU A 14 -3.96 3.75 -4.09
N ALA A 15 -3.21 4.52 -3.30
CA ALA A 15 -3.65 5.03 -2.01
C ALA A 15 -4.92 5.89 -2.13
N ALA A 16 -5.01 6.74 -3.16
CA ALA A 16 -6.19 7.55 -3.42
C ALA A 16 -7.41 6.71 -3.80
N ILE A 17 -7.23 5.67 -4.63
CA ILE A 17 -8.28 4.71 -5.00
C ILE A 17 -8.77 3.96 -3.77
N ALA A 18 -7.87 3.47 -2.93
CA ALA A 18 -8.22 2.77 -1.70
C ALA A 18 -9.02 3.67 -0.75
N LYS A 19 -8.56 4.91 -0.57
CA LYS A 19 -9.26 5.91 0.24
C LYS A 19 -10.65 6.25 -0.30
N SER A 20 -10.80 6.33 -1.62
CA SER A 20 -12.09 6.63 -2.26
C SER A 20 -13.05 5.44 -2.27
N SER A 21 -12.52 4.21 -2.24
CA SER A 21 -13.32 2.98 -2.33
C SER A 21 -13.73 2.44 -0.96
N GLN A 22 -13.07 2.89 0.11
CA GLN A 22 -13.37 2.55 1.50
C GLN A 22 -13.48 1.02 1.71
N ASP A 23 -14.58 0.55 2.29
CA ASP A 23 -14.93 -0.86 2.53
C ASP A 23 -14.94 -1.72 1.26
N ARG A 24 -15.24 -1.15 0.08
CA ARG A 24 -15.19 -1.89 -1.19
C ARG A 24 -13.77 -2.28 -1.60
N PHE A 25 -12.76 -1.65 -1.02
CA PHE A 25 -11.36 -2.00 -1.27
C PHE A 25 -10.94 -3.30 -0.55
N LEU A 26 -11.74 -3.80 0.40
CA LEU A 26 -11.43 -5.00 1.17
C LEU A 26 -11.25 -6.24 0.27
N GLU A 27 -12.03 -6.36 -0.81
CA GLU A 27 -11.91 -7.43 -1.81
C GLU A 27 -10.49 -7.48 -2.44
N TYR A 28 -9.85 -6.33 -2.58
CA TYR A 28 -8.53 -6.19 -3.19
C TYR A 28 -7.39 -6.14 -2.17
N TYR A 29 -7.71 -6.01 -0.89
CA TYR A 29 -6.75 -5.74 0.17
C TYR A 29 -5.65 -6.80 0.23
N ARG A 30 -6.01 -8.09 0.25
CA ARG A 30 -5.03 -9.18 0.36
C ARG A 30 -4.04 -9.19 -0.79
N THR A 31 -4.52 -9.01 -2.01
CA THR A 31 -3.70 -8.95 -3.23
C THR A 31 -2.79 -7.72 -3.23
N VAL A 32 -3.34 -6.56 -2.86
CA VAL A 32 -2.62 -5.29 -2.84
C VAL A 32 -1.54 -5.28 -1.75
N MET A 33 -1.84 -5.77 -0.55
CA MET A 33 -0.89 -5.87 0.55
C MET A 33 0.28 -6.81 0.23
N ALA A 34 0.01 -7.97 -0.40
CA ALA A 34 1.06 -8.87 -0.86
C ALA A 34 1.99 -8.18 -1.88
N TYR A 35 1.43 -7.42 -2.82
CA TYR A 35 2.21 -6.66 -3.79
C TYR A 35 3.03 -5.54 -3.13
N LEU A 36 2.43 -4.78 -2.20
CA LEU A 36 3.13 -3.71 -1.48
C LEU A 36 4.26 -4.26 -0.62
N ASN A 37 4.10 -5.42 0.01
CA ASN A 37 5.17 -6.11 0.75
C ASN A 37 6.36 -6.50 -0.14
N PHE A 38 6.07 -6.98 -1.36
CA PHE A 38 7.11 -7.26 -2.34
C PHE A 38 7.87 -5.99 -2.75
N VAL A 39 7.14 -4.90 -3.04
CA VAL A 39 7.74 -3.61 -3.40
C VAL A 39 8.58 -3.05 -2.26
N MET A 40 8.10 -3.16 -1.02
CA MET A 40 8.84 -2.75 0.18
C MET A 40 10.14 -3.53 0.34
N THR A 41 10.10 -4.86 0.20
CA THR A 41 11.28 -5.73 0.29
C THR A 41 12.31 -5.39 -0.80
N LYS A 42 11.84 -5.15 -2.03
CA LYS A 42 12.70 -4.72 -3.13
C LYS A 42 13.31 -3.34 -2.88
N ALA A 43 12.51 -2.37 -2.44
CA ALA A 43 13.00 -1.02 -2.12
C ALA A 43 14.05 -1.04 -1.00
N ARG A 44 13.89 -1.92 0.00
CA ARG A 44 14.86 -2.12 1.08
C ARG A 44 16.17 -2.71 0.55
N GLY A 45 16.10 -3.73 -0.30
CA GLY A 45 17.27 -4.35 -0.93
C GLY A 45 18.05 -3.39 -1.85
N GLU A 46 17.35 -2.48 -2.53
CA GLU A 46 17.96 -1.45 -3.39
C GLU A 46 18.33 -0.15 -2.64
N SER A 47 18.18 -0.11 -1.30
CA SER A 47 18.41 1.09 -0.47
C SER A 47 17.67 2.35 -0.98
N ASN A 48 16.49 2.16 -1.55
CA ASN A 48 15.70 3.21 -2.15
C ASN A 48 14.74 3.82 -1.11
N GLY A 49 15.27 4.70 -0.27
CA GLY A 49 14.50 5.33 0.83
C GLY A 49 13.24 6.07 0.36
N LEU A 50 13.29 6.71 -0.81
CA LEU A 50 12.14 7.45 -1.35
C LEU A 50 10.98 6.51 -1.75
N LEU A 51 11.30 5.37 -2.37
CA LEU A 51 10.29 4.37 -2.75
C LEU A 51 9.75 3.63 -1.52
N LEU A 52 10.62 3.38 -0.53
CA LEU A 52 10.24 2.76 0.74
C LEU A 52 9.21 3.63 1.48
N SER A 53 9.50 4.92 1.68
CA SER A 53 8.57 5.85 2.34
C SER A 53 7.24 5.98 1.61
N ALA A 54 7.25 6.04 0.27
CA ALA A 54 6.02 6.07 -0.53
C ALA A 54 5.18 4.79 -0.38
N THR A 55 5.83 3.63 -0.27
CA THR A 55 5.16 2.33 -0.09
C THR A 55 4.51 2.25 1.29
N ILE A 56 5.23 2.67 2.35
CA ILE A 56 4.71 2.72 3.71
C ILE A 56 3.51 3.68 3.81
N LEU A 57 3.61 4.86 3.20
CA LEU A 57 2.51 5.83 3.16
C LEU A 57 1.28 5.26 2.45
N CYS A 58 1.48 4.54 1.35
CA CYS A 58 0.40 3.88 0.61
C CYS A 58 -0.30 2.82 1.46
N MET A 59 0.48 1.96 2.15
CA MET A 59 -0.08 0.98 3.08
C MET A 59 -0.90 1.70 4.16
N ALA A 60 -0.34 2.67 4.88
CA ALA A 60 -1.07 3.40 5.94
C ALA A 60 -2.39 4.03 5.44
N ALA A 61 -2.40 4.57 4.22
CA ALA A 61 -3.61 5.12 3.61
C ALA A 61 -4.68 4.05 3.31
N ILE A 62 -4.28 2.88 2.82
CA ILE A 62 -5.19 1.73 2.60
C ILE A 62 -5.81 1.28 3.93
N TRP A 63 -4.98 1.18 4.97
CA TRP A 63 -5.41 0.81 6.32
C TRP A 63 -6.41 1.81 6.90
N THR A 64 -6.20 3.11 6.64
CA THR A 64 -7.12 4.16 7.06
C THR A 64 -8.43 4.11 6.25
N GLY A 65 -8.36 3.76 4.96
CA GLY A 65 -9.51 3.71 4.07
C GLY A 65 -10.48 2.57 4.36
N ILE A 66 -9.97 1.39 4.74
CA ILE A 66 -10.78 0.19 5.01
C ILE A 66 -11.53 0.29 6.35
N GLY A 67 -11.04 1.13 7.27
CA GLY A 67 -11.61 1.30 8.60
C GLY A 67 -11.26 0.16 9.56
N LYS A 68 -11.15 0.50 10.85
CA LYS A 68 -10.75 -0.43 11.92
C LYS A 68 -11.77 -1.57 12.16
N ASP A 69 -13.01 -1.39 11.71
CA ASP A 69 -14.12 -2.34 11.91
C ASP A 69 -13.97 -3.63 11.08
N ASN A 70 -13.35 -3.53 9.90
CA ASN A 70 -13.07 -4.67 9.02
C ASN A 70 -11.76 -5.40 9.39
N PHE A 71 -11.07 -4.95 10.44
CA PHE A 71 -9.75 -5.44 10.84
C PHE A 71 -9.81 -6.74 11.67
N ASN A 72 -11.01 -7.27 11.92
CA ASN A 72 -11.23 -8.34 12.89
C ASN A 72 -10.70 -9.73 12.46
N ASP A 73 -10.01 -9.86 11.32
CA ASP A 73 -9.52 -11.15 10.80
C ASP A 73 -7.97 -11.24 10.69
N ASP A 74 -7.23 -10.13 10.78
CA ASP A 74 -5.76 -10.12 10.52
C ASP A 74 -4.89 -10.18 11.81
N THR A 75 -5.48 -10.45 12.99
CA THR A 75 -4.75 -10.59 14.27
C THR A 75 -4.66 -12.01 14.83
N GLU A 76 -5.11 -13.04 14.11
CA GLU A 76 -4.88 -14.44 14.51
C GLU A 76 -4.14 -15.22 13.42
N GLN A 77 -2.81 -15.27 13.52
CA GLN A 77 -1.99 -16.49 13.34
C GLN A 77 -0.52 -16.25 13.70
#